data_AF-A0AB73TDB8-F1
#
_entry.id   AF-A0AB73TDB8-F1
#
_cell.length_a   1.000
_cell.length_b   1.000
_cell.length_c   1.000
_cell.angle_alpha   90.00
_cell.angle_beta   90.00
_cell.angle_gamma   90.00
#
_symmetry.space_group_name_H-M   'P 1'
#
loop_
_entity.id
_entity.type
_entity.pdbx_description
1 polymer ?
#
loop_
_entity_poly.entity_id
_entity_poly.type
_entity_poly.pdbx_seq_one_letter_code
_entity_poly.pdbx_strand_id
1 'polypeptide(L)'
;MVSPPCVALPAHHSCSTQCRKGAMSDRTTGRPRTIDPDVVSLVALRMFDERTYDAVSMDDVATEAGISRRSLFRLFPTKGSLVWGGLDAFRERFEDALDERPDDEPSATALRASYRIAATFPEDAVEVTRRRLRVIRANPSLAQEGAFFVTELERTLITFVAGRDGVSEEDLDVRVRCAVFAAAADAALTWWAQHGEGGPAEVVDRVLAGLA
;
A
#
# COMPACT_ATOMS: atom_id res chain seq x y z
N MET A 1 -91.81 12.57 -0.20
CA MET A 1 -91.57 11.81 1.05
C MET A 1 -90.53 12.58 1.87
N VAL A 2 -91.04 13.26 2.91
CA VAL A 2 -90.43 13.65 4.20
C VAL A 2 -88.96 14.12 4.23
N SER A 3 -88.75 15.44 4.37
CA SER A 3 -87.66 16.08 5.14
C SER A 3 -87.97 15.95 6.66
N PRO A 4 -87.08 16.19 7.66
CA PRO A 4 -86.01 17.21 7.67
C PRO A 4 -84.77 16.82 8.57
N PRO A 5 -84.10 17.71 9.34
CA PRO A 5 -82.65 17.95 9.29
C PRO A 5 -81.95 17.63 10.63
N CYS A 6 -80.65 17.90 10.80
CA CYS A 6 -80.20 18.64 12.00
C CYS A 6 -78.71 18.99 12.00
N VAL A 7 -78.49 20.25 12.36
CA VAL A 7 -77.26 20.93 12.75
C VAL A 7 -76.89 20.54 14.19
N ALA A 8 -75.60 20.46 14.53
CA ALA A 8 -75.04 20.98 15.80
C ALA A 8 -73.51 20.73 15.90
N LEU A 9 -72.79 21.81 16.26
CA LEU A 9 -71.37 21.85 16.67
C LEU A 9 -71.19 21.35 18.14
N PRO A 10 -70.13 21.76 18.88
CA PRO A 10 -68.96 20.96 19.21
C PRO A 10 -68.92 20.56 20.71
N ALA A 11 -68.08 19.61 21.08
CA ALA A 11 -67.74 19.40 22.49
C ALA A 11 -66.23 19.24 22.65
N HIS A 12 -65.61 20.31 23.15
CA HIS A 12 -64.33 20.29 23.81
C HIS A 12 -64.36 19.28 24.95
N HIS A 13 -63.41 18.34 24.97
CA HIS A 13 -62.83 17.85 26.22
C HIS A 13 -61.31 17.82 26.07
N SER A 14 -60.70 18.88 26.59
CA SER A 14 -59.31 18.88 27.01
C SER A 14 -59.14 17.81 28.09
N CYS A 15 -58.44 16.72 27.78
CA CYS A 15 -57.82 15.89 28.79
C CYS A 15 -56.32 15.88 28.54
N SER A 16 -55.65 16.76 29.28
CA SER A 16 -54.22 16.75 29.51
C SER A 16 -53.80 15.41 30.08
N THR A 17 -53.03 14.62 29.34
CA THR A 17 -52.11 13.66 29.98
C THR A 17 -50.84 13.55 29.15
N GLN A 18 -49.78 13.99 29.79
CA GLN A 18 -48.42 14.02 29.33
C GLN A 18 -47.89 12.61 29.07
N CYS A 19 -47.68 12.25 27.81
CA CYS A 19 -46.96 11.03 27.44
C CYS A 19 -45.51 11.38 27.08
N ARG A 20 -44.61 11.03 28.01
CA ARG A 20 -43.16 11.12 27.86
C ARG A 20 -42.62 10.05 26.91
N LYS A 21 -41.51 10.40 26.26
CA LYS A 21 -40.40 9.58 25.71
C LYS A 21 -40.57 8.98 24.31
N GLY A 22 -39.64 9.40 23.46
CA GLY A 22 -39.30 8.75 22.20
C GLY A 22 -38.35 9.63 21.39
N ALA A 23 -37.16 9.93 21.92
CA ALA A 23 -36.12 10.57 21.14
C ALA A 23 -35.72 9.61 20.01
N MET A 24 -36.21 9.86 18.81
CA MET A 24 -35.72 9.21 17.61
C MET A 24 -34.31 9.75 17.35
N SER A 25 -33.31 8.94 17.73
CA SER A 25 -31.95 9.09 17.25
C SER A 25 -32.01 8.98 15.73
N ASP A 26 -31.77 10.12 15.09
CA ASP A 26 -31.34 10.21 13.69
C ASP A 26 -30.08 9.35 13.55
N ARG A 27 -30.25 8.12 13.07
CA ARG A 27 -29.15 7.27 12.65
C ARG A 27 -28.83 7.68 11.22
N THR A 28 -28.01 8.71 11.10
CA THR A 28 -27.31 9.02 9.85
C THR A 28 -26.54 7.77 9.42
N THR A 29 -27.10 7.01 8.48
CA THR A 29 -26.45 5.88 7.82
C THR A 29 -25.39 6.43 6.89
N GLY A 30 -24.25 6.83 7.47
CA GLY A 30 -23.05 7.14 6.72
C GLY A 30 -22.55 5.88 6.01
N ARG A 31 -22.18 6.02 4.74
CA ARG A 31 -21.39 5.04 3.98
C ARG A 31 -20.29 4.49 4.91
N PRO A 32 -20.08 3.15 5.00
CA PRO A 32 -19.01 2.60 5.82
C PRO A 32 -17.72 3.35 5.50
N ARG A 33 -17.02 3.85 6.54
CA ARG A 33 -15.68 4.43 6.35
C ARG A 33 -14.81 3.31 5.80
N THR A 34 -14.53 3.35 4.50
CA THR A 34 -13.59 2.41 3.88
C THR A 34 -12.26 2.59 4.59
N ILE A 35 -11.74 1.50 5.17
CA ILE A 35 -10.43 1.51 5.81
C ILE A 35 -9.43 1.52 4.66
N ASP A 36 -8.66 2.61 4.56
CA ASP A 36 -7.58 2.75 3.60
C ASP A 36 -6.34 2.00 4.13
N PRO A 37 -5.89 0.91 3.48
CA PRO A 37 -4.72 0.16 3.91
C PRO A 37 -3.44 1.01 3.98
N ASP A 38 -3.25 1.96 3.06
CA ASP A 38 -2.04 2.78 3.01
C ASP A 38 -1.95 3.73 4.21
N VAL A 39 -3.09 4.27 4.64
CA VAL A 39 -3.19 5.09 5.86
C VAL A 39 -2.83 4.27 7.10
N VAL A 40 -3.28 3.02 7.18
CA VAL A 40 -2.98 2.11 8.30
C VAL A 40 -1.50 1.73 8.30
N SER A 41 -0.93 1.39 7.13
CA SER A 41 0.50 1.13 6.98
C SER A 41 1.34 2.34 7.38
N LEU A 42 0.95 3.55 6.98
CA LEU A 42 1.65 4.76 7.36
C LEU A 42 1.63 4.97 8.88
N VAL A 43 0.49 4.76 9.55
CA VAL A 43 0.41 4.78 11.02
C VAL A 43 1.40 3.80 11.63
N ALA A 44 1.39 2.54 11.18
CA ALA A 44 2.30 1.50 11.69
C ALA A 44 3.78 1.86 11.48
N LEU A 45 4.14 2.33 10.28
CA LEU A 45 5.52 2.72 9.94
C LEU A 45 6.01 3.88 10.81
N ARG A 46 5.16 4.85 11.15
CA ARG A 46 5.52 5.90 12.12
C ARG A 46 5.82 5.32 13.49
N MET A 47 4.96 4.43 13.98
CA MET A 47 5.16 3.78 15.28
C MET A 47 6.44 2.94 15.32
N PHE A 48 6.75 2.22 14.23
CA PHE A 48 7.99 1.44 14.13
C PHE A 48 9.25 2.30 14.11
N ASP A 49 9.20 3.49 13.50
CA ASP A 49 10.29 4.47 13.50
C ASP A 49 10.49 5.07 14.91
N GLU A 50 9.41 5.35 15.63
CA GLU A 50 9.44 5.98 16.97
C GLU A 50 9.77 5.01 18.11
N ARG A 51 9.27 3.77 18.06
CA ARG A 51 9.30 2.82 19.20
C ARG A 51 10.04 1.52 18.87
N THR A 52 10.70 1.44 17.71
CA THR A 52 11.25 0.23 17.07
C THR A 52 10.18 -0.75 16.61
N TYR A 53 10.50 -1.59 15.62
CA TYR A 53 9.56 -2.59 15.10
C TYR A 53 9.07 -3.49 16.22
N ASP A 54 9.96 -4.17 16.94
CA ASP A 54 9.61 -5.21 17.92
C ASP A 54 8.73 -4.74 19.08
N ALA A 55 8.87 -3.48 19.53
CA ALA A 55 8.10 -2.98 20.67
C ALA A 55 6.63 -2.62 20.35
N VAL A 56 6.26 -2.54 19.07
CA VAL A 56 4.89 -2.18 18.64
C VAL A 56 4.08 -3.44 18.36
N SER A 57 2.94 -3.62 19.02
CA SER A 57 2.04 -4.75 18.75
C SER A 57 1.00 -4.41 17.67
N MET A 58 0.36 -5.45 17.11
CA MET A 58 -0.79 -5.26 16.21
C MET A 58 -1.96 -4.56 16.92
N ASP A 59 -2.11 -4.70 18.25
CA ASP A 59 -3.15 -4.00 19.00
C ASP A 59 -2.86 -2.51 19.12
N ASP A 60 -1.60 -2.14 19.30
CA ASP A 60 -1.19 -0.73 19.33
C ASP A 60 -1.49 -0.07 17.98
N VAL A 61 -1.16 -0.75 16.87
CA VAL A 61 -1.48 -0.27 15.51
C VAL A 61 -2.99 -0.14 15.29
N ALA A 62 -3.79 -1.14 15.70
CA ALA A 62 -5.24 -1.07 15.56
C ALA A 62 -5.82 0.12 16.33
N THR A 63 -5.33 0.33 17.56
CA THR A 63 -5.73 1.43 18.44
C THR A 63 -5.38 2.78 17.83
N GLU A 64 -4.14 2.96 17.39
CA GLU A 64 -3.64 4.21 16.80
C GLU A 64 -4.33 4.52 15.46
N ALA A 65 -4.56 3.51 14.62
CA ALA A 65 -5.25 3.67 13.34
C ALA A 65 -6.77 3.83 13.48
N GLY A 66 -7.32 3.69 14.70
CA GLY A 66 -8.76 3.82 14.94
C GLY A 66 -9.61 2.72 14.30
N ILE A 67 -9.07 1.51 14.13
CA ILE A 67 -9.76 0.36 13.53
C ILE A 67 -9.83 -0.82 14.49
N SER A 68 -10.78 -1.73 14.26
CA SER A 68 -10.86 -2.96 15.06
C SER A 68 -9.71 -3.91 14.73
N ARG A 69 -9.21 -4.64 15.73
CA ARG A 69 -8.23 -5.73 15.57
C ARG A 69 -8.62 -6.70 14.45
N ARG A 70 -9.90 -7.11 14.40
CA ARG A 70 -10.44 -7.98 13.33
C ARG A 70 -10.26 -7.37 11.93
N SER A 71 -10.44 -6.06 11.78
CA SER A 71 -10.27 -5.39 10.50
C SER A 71 -8.80 -5.24 10.13
N LEU A 72 -7.95 -4.93 11.12
CA LEU A 72 -6.50 -4.89 10.91
C LEU A 72 -5.99 -6.25 10.40
N PHE A 73 -6.26 -7.35 11.10
CA PHE A 73 -5.79 -8.68 10.68
C PHE A 73 -6.40 -9.18 9.36
N ARG A 74 -7.58 -8.67 8.97
CA ARG A 74 -8.17 -8.97 7.66
C ARG A 74 -7.39 -8.31 6.52
N LEU A 75 -6.89 -7.09 6.74
CA LEU A 75 -6.11 -6.35 5.76
C LEU A 75 -4.62 -6.76 5.81
N PHE A 76 -4.13 -7.04 7.01
CA PHE A 76 -2.73 -7.29 7.32
C PHE A 76 -2.60 -8.55 8.20
N PRO A 77 -2.49 -9.74 7.59
CA PRO A 77 -2.46 -11.01 8.32
C PRO A 77 -1.30 -11.12 9.31
N THR A 78 -0.19 -10.44 9.03
CA THR A 78 1.02 -10.41 9.87
C THR A 78 1.47 -8.98 10.12
N LYS A 79 2.29 -8.78 11.15
CA LYS A 79 2.92 -7.47 11.40
C LYS A 79 3.85 -7.05 10.24
N GLY A 80 4.53 -8.01 9.61
CA GLY A 80 5.34 -7.74 8.43
C GLY A 80 4.51 -7.28 7.22
N SER A 81 3.26 -7.72 7.09
CA SER A 81 2.39 -7.26 5.99
C SER A 81 2.04 -5.76 6.07
N LEU A 82 2.11 -5.13 7.25
CA LEU A 82 2.00 -3.66 7.38
C LEU A 82 3.15 -2.92 6.71
N VAL A 83 4.31 -3.58 6.64
CA VAL A 83 5.53 -3.07 6.03
C VAL A 83 5.59 -3.47 4.56
N TRP A 84 5.40 -4.74 4.21
CA TRP A 84 5.56 -5.22 2.83
C TRP A 84 4.37 -4.91 1.91
N GLY A 85 3.15 -4.78 2.44
CA GLY A 85 1.92 -4.68 1.64
C GLY A 85 1.77 -3.42 0.77
N GLY A 86 2.69 -2.47 0.82
CA GLY A 86 2.72 -1.37 -0.16
C GLY A 86 3.95 -1.38 -1.07
N LEU A 87 4.74 -2.45 -1.07
CA LEU A 87 5.70 -2.73 -2.13
C LEU A 87 5.06 -3.45 -3.33
N ASP A 88 3.85 -3.98 -3.16
CA ASP A 88 3.06 -4.53 -4.28
C ASP A 88 2.85 -3.47 -5.37
N ALA A 89 2.51 -2.23 -4.99
CA ALA A 89 2.41 -1.11 -5.93
C ALA A 89 3.73 -0.75 -6.61
N PHE A 90 4.90 -1.09 -6.02
CA PHE A 90 6.19 -0.97 -6.72
C PHE A 90 6.35 -2.07 -7.75
N ARG A 91 6.01 -3.31 -7.41
CA ARG A 91 6.07 -4.46 -8.32
C ARG A 91 5.12 -4.27 -9.50
N GLU A 92 3.87 -3.87 -9.26
CA GLU A 92 2.88 -3.61 -10.32
C GLU A 92 3.39 -2.55 -11.30
N ARG A 93 3.85 -1.40 -10.81
CA ARG A 93 4.43 -0.34 -11.66
C ARG A 93 5.68 -0.78 -12.41
N PHE A 94 6.45 -1.70 -11.82
CA PHE A 94 7.63 -2.25 -12.48
C PHE A 94 7.24 -3.19 -13.63
N GLU A 95 6.26 -4.06 -13.40
CA GLU A 95 5.70 -4.97 -14.41
C GLU A 95 5.05 -4.19 -15.56
N ASP A 96 4.19 -3.22 -15.24
CA ASP A 96 3.58 -2.33 -16.24
C ASP A 96 4.66 -1.61 -17.08
N ALA A 97 5.72 -1.12 -16.43
CA ALA A 97 6.81 -0.43 -17.12
C ALA A 97 7.63 -1.35 -18.03
N LEU A 98 7.79 -2.63 -17.67
CA LEU A 98 8.44 -3.65 -18.52
C LEU A 98 7.58 -3.97 -19.74
N ASP A 99 6.27 -4.13 -19.56
CA ASP A 99 5.31 -4.44 -20.64
C ASP A 99 5.21 -3.29 -21.66
N GLU A 100 5.44 -2.05 -21.24
CA GLU A 100 5.47 -0.89 -22.13
C GLU A 100 6.81 -0.69 -22.87
N ARG A 101 7.79 -1.59 -22.77
CA ARG A 101 9.09 -1.45 -23.46
C ARG A 101 9.03 -1.92 -24.92
N PRO A 102 9.52 -1.14 -25.91
CA PRO A 102 9.52 -1.55 -27.32
C PRO A 102 10.34 -2.82 -27.51
N ASP A 103 9.86 -3.87 -28.18
CA ASP A 103 10.50 -5.20 -28.28
C ASP A 103 11.96 -5.24 -28.77
N ASP A 104 12.41 -4.23 -29.51
CA ASP A 104 13.76 -4.14 -30.07
C ASP A 104 14.79 -3.43 -29.14
N GLU A 105 14.33 -2.89 -28.01
CA GLU A 105 15.21 -2.28 -27.00
C GLU A 105 16.11 -3.33 -26.29
N PRO A 106 17.40 -3.06 -26.05
CA PRO A 106 18.25 -3.96 -25.27
C PRO A 106 17.69 -4.19 -23.86
N SER A 107 17.70 -5.43 -23.37
CA SER A 107 17.13 -5.78 -22.07
C SER A 107 17.71 -4.99 -20.89
N ALA A 108 19.00 -4.64 -20.93
CA ALA A 108 19.62 -3.80 -19.90
C ALA A 108 19.07 -2.36 -19.90
N THR A 109 18.79 -1.80 -21.09
CA THR A 109 18.16 -0.48 -21.23
C THR A 109 16.72 -0.52 -20.73
N ALA A 110 15.97 -1.56 -21.09
CA ALA A 110 14.60 -1.80 -20.63
C ALA A 110 14.54 -1.90 -19.10
N LEU A 111 15.40 -2.72 -18.48
CA LEU A 111 15.47 -2.86 -17.02
C LEU A 111 15.75 -1.52 -16.33
N ARG A 112 16.75 -0.76 -16.79
CA ARG A 112 17.06 0.56 -16.24
C ARG A 112 15.85 1.49 -16.29
N ALA A 113 15.19 1.58 -17.44
CA ALA A 113 14.03 2.44 -17.62
C ALA A 113 12.86 2.03 -16.71
N SER A 114 12.56 0.73 -16.63
CA SER A 114 11.48 0.20 -15.79
C SER A 114 11.75 0.41 -14.30
N TYR A 115 12.99 0.23 -13.84
CA TYR A 115 13.37 0.52 -12.46
C TYR A 115 13.22 2.00 -12.11
N ARG A 116 13.59 2.90 -13.03
CA ARG A 116 13.39 4.35 -12.85
C ARG A 116 11.91 4.70 -12.70
N ILE A 117 11.05 4.11 -13.53
CA ILE A 117 9.60 4.32 -13.48
C ILE A 117 9.03 3.77 -12.16
N ALA A 118 9.39 2.54 -11.79
CA ALA A 118 8.96 1.92 -10.53
C ALA A 118 9.45 2.68 -9.29
N ALA A 119 10.58 3.37 -9.38
CA ALA A 119 11.08 4.24 -8.31
C ALA A 119 10.44 5.65 -8.29
N THR A 120 9.51 5.95 -9.21
CA THR A 120 8.73 7.20 -9.21
C THR A 120 7.49 7.02 -8.33
N PHE A 121 7.64 7.27 -7.02
CA PHE A 121 6.53 7.21 -6.07
C PHE A 121 5.68 8.49 -6.14
N PRO A 122 4.34 8.39 -5.95
CA PRO A 122 3.48 9.54 -5.72
C PRO A 122 4.00 10.42 -4.57
N GLU A 123 3.90 11.74 -4.68
CA GLU A 123 4.47 12.69 -3.70
C GLU A 123 4.03 12.42 -2.25
N ASP A 124 2.77 12.04 -2.06
CA ASP A 124 2.18 11.68 -0.78
C ASP A 124 2.65 10.31 -0.24
N ALA A 125 3.12 9.43 -1.11
CA ALA A 125 3.67 8.12 -0.77
C ALA A 125 5.19 8.10 -0.57
N VAL A 126 5.93 9.12 -1.04
CA VAL A 126 7.41 9.15 -0.98
C VAL A 126 7.92 8.94 0.46
N GLU A 127 7.40 9.71 1.42
CA GLU A 127 7.88 9.62 2.81
C GLU A 127 7.45 8.31 3.49
N VAL A 128 6.29 7.76 3.10
CA VAL A 128 5.82 6.45 3.56
C VAL A 128 6.79 5.36 3.10
N THR A 129 7.13 5.36 1.82
CA THR A 129 8.09 4.41 1.23
C THR A 129 9.48 4.56 1.83
N ARG A 130 9.93 5.80 2.05
CA ARG A 130 11.21 6.06 2.74
C ARG A 130 11.25 5.40 4.12
N ARG A 131 10.22 5.62 4.95
CA ARG A 131 10.13 5.00 6.29
C ARG A 131 10.07 3.49 6.21
N ARG A 132 9.29 2.95 5.27
CA ARG A 132 9.20 1.51 5.00
C ARG A 132 10.56 0.88 4.74
N LEU A 133 11.35 1.45 3.82
CA LEU A 133 12.68 0.94 3.51
C LEU A 133 13.64 1.04 4.70
N ARG A 134 13.58 2.14 5.49
CA ARG A 134 14.35 2.27 6.74
C ARG A 134 14.00 1.17 7.75
N VAL A 135 12.71 0.90 7.95
CA VAL A 135 12.22 -0.14 8.86
C VAL A 135 12.65 -1.54 8.40
N ILE A 136 12.52 -1.86 7.11
CA ILE A 136 12.97 -3.16 6.57
C ILE A 136 14.46 -3.36 6.84
N ARG A 137 15.28 -2.32 6.61
CA ARG A 137 16.74 -2.41 6.79
C ARG A 137 17.19 -2.51 8.23
N ALA A 138 16.49 -1.87 9.15
CA ALA A 138 16.81 -1.94 10.57
C ALA A 138 16.47 -3.30 11.20
N ASN A 139 15.67 -4.15 10.54
CA ASN A 139 15.09 -5.36 11.15
C ASN A 139 15.33 -6.61 10.27
N PRO A 140 16.33 -7.45 10.58
CA PRO A 140 16.65 -8.64 9.80
C PRO A 140 15.49 -9.65 9.68
N SER A 141 14.63 -9.75 10.69
CA SER A 141 13.44 -10.61 10.67
C SER A 141 12.45 -10.18 9.57
N LEU A 142 12.26 -8.88 9.36
CA LEU A 142 11.43 -8.36 8.28
C LEU A 142 11.99 -8.68 6.90
N ALA A 143 13.32 -8.64 6.75
CA ALA A 143 13.97 -9.03 5.50
C ALA A 143 13.71 -10.51 5.15
N GLN A 144 13.68 -11.39 6.16
CA GLN A 144 13.32 -12.81 5.97
C GLN A 144 11.83 -12.98 5.60
N GLU A 145 10.93 -12.24 6.24
CA GLU A 145 9.50 -12.23 5.88
C GLU A 145 9.26 -11.76 4.44
N GLY A 146 10.09 -10.85 3.94
CA GLY A 146 10.04 -10.33 2.56
C GLY A 146 10.71 -11.18 1.49
N ALA A 147 11.31 -12.33 1.84
CA ALA A 147 12.05 -13.15 0.89
C ALA A 147 11.19 -13.60 -0.31
N PHE A 148 9.89 -13.80 -0.10
CA PHE A 148 8.94 -14.10 -1.17
C PHE A 148 8.85 -12.96 -2.20
N PHE A 149 8.72 -11.71 -1.74
CA PHE A 149 8.67 -10.54 -2.62
C PHE A 149 9.93 -10.44 -3.50
N VAL A 150 11.11 -10.63 -2.89
CA VAL A 150 12.40 -10.58 -3.60
C VAL A 150 12.48 -11.70 -4.64
N THR A 151 12.07 -12.92 -4.27
CA THR A 151 12.08 -14.09 -5.17
C THR A 151 11.15 -13.91 -6.36
N GLU A 152 9.95 -13.37 -6.14
CA GLU A 152 8.99 -13.13 -7.24
C GLU A 152 9.47 -12.00 -8.16
N LEU A 153 10.04 -10.93 -7.62
CA LEU A 153 10.63 -9.87 -8.43
C LEU A 153 11.79 -10.41 -9.28
N GLU A 154 12.67 -11.24 -8.70
CA GLU A 154 13.76 -11.88 -9.43
C GLU A 154 13.24 -12.77 -10.56
N ARG A 155 12.17 -13.55 -10.31
CA ARG A 155 11.53 -14.36 -11.36
C ARG A 155 11.00 -13.48 -12.50
N THR A 156 10.29 -12.39 -12.19
CA THR A 156 9.79 -11.43 -13.19
C THR A 156 10.94 -10.91 -14.07
N LEU A 157 12.08 -10.54 -13.48
CA LEU A 157 13.26 -10.08 -14.21
C LEU A 157 13.82 -11.15 -15.15
N ILE A 158 14.01 -12.38 -14.64
CA ILE A 158 14.58 -13.49 -15.40
C ILE A 158 13.69 -13.83 -16.59
N THR A 159 12.38 -13.98 -16.37
CA THR A 159 11.43 -14.29 -17.44
C THR A 159 11.41 -13.19 -18.51
N PHE A 160 11.41 -11.92 -18.10
CA PHE A 160 11.46 -10.79 -19.03
C PHE A 160 12.75 -10.80 -19.87
N VAL A 161 13.92 -10.88 -19.23
CA VAL A 161 15.21 -10.81 -19.92
C VAL A 161 15.42 -12.03 -20.82
N ALA A 162 15.10 -13.24 -20.34
CA ALA A 162 15.23 -14.46 -21.13
C ALA A 162 14.33 -14.44 -22.39
N GLY A 163 13.06 -14.05 -22.22
CA GLY A 163 12.12 -13.94 -23.34
C GLY A 163 12.57 -12.90 -24.37
N ARG A 164 13.12 -11.78 -23.90
CA ARG A 164 13.60 -10.68 -24.73
C ARG A 164 14.90 -10.99 -25.47
N ASP A 165 15.85 -11.62 -24.80
CA ASP A 165 17.15 -11.97 -25.38
C ASP A 165 17.08 -13.29 -26.19
N GLY A 166 15.95 -14.01 -26.14
CA GLY A 166 15.74 -15.27 -26.86
C GLY A 166 16.57 -16.44 -26.33
N VAL A 167 16.84 -16.45 -25.01
CA VAL A 167 17.69 -17.42 -24.32
C VAL A 167 16.95 -18.14 -23.19
N SER A 168 17.60 -19.10 -22.54
CA SER A 168 17.03 -19.83 -21.40
C SER A 168 16.97 -18.98 -20.13
N GLU A 169 15.95 -19.18 -19.29
CA GLU A 169 15.91 -18.65 -17.91
C GLU A 169 17.01 -19.25 -17.00
N GLU A 170 17.62 -20.37 -17.41
CA GLU A 170 18.77 -20.97 -16.75
C GLU A 170 20.11 -20.42 -17.23
N ASP A 171 20.11 -19.53 -18.23
CA ASP A 171 21.32 -18.91 -18.75
C ASP A 171 22.02 -18.09 -17.65
N LEU A 172 23.35 -18.30 -17.52
CA LEU A 172 24.15 -17.67 -16.48
C LEU A 172 24.17 -16.15 -16.64
N ASP A 173 24.27 -15.64 -17.86
CA ASP A 173 24.37 -14.21 -18.11
C ASP A 173 23.05 -13.51 -17.78
N VAL A 174 21.91 -14.16 -18.07
CA VAL A 174 20.58 -13.68 -17.65
C VAL A 174 20.50 -13.58 -16.13
N ARG A 175 20.84 -14.67 -15.41
CA ARG A 175 20.76 -14.72 -13.95
C ARG A 175 21.67 -13.68 -13.29
N VAL A 176 22.91 -13.56 -13.76
CA VAL A 176 23.88 -12.58 -13.24
C VAL A 176 23.39 -11.17 -13.52
N ARG A 177 22.92 -10.86 -14.73
CA ARG A 177 22.40 -9.53 -15.07
C ARG A 177 21.21 -9.15 -14.19
N CYS A 178 20.22 -10.03 -14.05
CA CYS A 178 19.04 -9.77 -13.22
C CYS A 178 19.43 -9.54 -11.76
N ALA A 179 20.31 -10.38 -11.19
CA ALA A 179 20.79 -10.23 -9.83
C ALA A 179 21.56 -8.91 -9.61
N VAL A 180 22.42 -8.52 -10.57
CA VAL A 180 23.18 -7.26 -10.51
C VAL A 180 22.24 -6.05 -10.56
N PHE A 181 21.26 -6.03 -11.45
CA PHE A 181 20.28 -4.95 -11.53
C PHE A 181 19.41 -4.86 -10.27
N ALA A 182 18.91 -5.99 -9.78
CA ALA A 182 18.11 -6.04 -8.55
C ALA A 182 18.88 -5.53 -7.34
N ALA A 183 20.12 -6.02 -7.14
CA ALA A 183 20.97 -5.58 -6.04
C ALA A 183 21.35 -4.10 -6.14
N ALA A 184 21.63 -3.60 -7.35
CA ALA A 184 21.96 -2.20 -7.57
C ALA A 184 20.76 -1.26 -7.27
N ALA A 185 19.56 -1.61 -7.73
CA ALA A 185 18.34 -0.85 -7.44
C ALA A 185 18.00 -0.86 -5.94
N ASP A 186 18.12 -2.02 -5.29
CA ASP A 186 17.89 -2.19 -3.87
C ASP A 186 18.88 -1.38 -3.00
N ALA A 187 20.17 -1.39 -3.36
CA ALA A 187 21.19 -0.57 -2.71
C ALA A 187 20.92 0.94 -2.91
N ALA A 188 20.53 1.35 -4.12
CA ALA A 188 20.19 2.73 -4.44
C ALA A 188 18.99 3.25 -3.62
N LEU A 189 17.91 2.47 -3.55
CA LEU A 189 16.71 2.81 -2.77
C LEU A 189 16.99 2.83 -1.28
N THR A 190 17.82 1.91 -0.79
CA THR A 190 18.25 1.88 0.62
C THR A 190 19.06 3.11 0.98
N TRP A 191 20.04 3.48 0.15
CA TRP A 191 20.84 4.69 0.34
C TRP A 191 19.95 5.93 0.36
N TRP A 192 19.05 6.06 -0.61
CA TRP A 192 18.09 7.16 -0.68
C TRP A 192 17.21 7.24 0.57
N ALA A 193 16.76 6.08 1.07
CA ALA A 193 15.89 6.04 2.23
C ALA A 193 16.56 6.54 3.52
N GLN A 194 17.88 6.41 3.61
CA GLN A 194 18.70 6.83 4.76
C GLN A 194 19.16 8.29 4.67
N HIS A 195 19.47 8.79 3.47
CA HIS A 195 20.09 10.11 3.29
C HIS A 195 19.08 11.18 2.86
N GLY A 196 18.00 10.80 2.17
CA GLY A 196 16.97 11.72 1.71
C GLY A 196 17.42 12.68 0.59
N GLU A 197 18.61 12.52 0.05
CA GLU A 197 19.16 13.34 -1.03
C GLU A 197 18.63 12.90 -2.40
N GLY A 198 18.12 13.86 -3.19
CA GLY A 198 17.58 13.63 -4.53
C GLY A 198 16.26 12.84 -4.55
N GLY A 199 15.74 12.62 -5.76
CA GLY A 199 14.59 11.76 -5.99
C GLY A 199 14.96 10.27 -6.00
N PRO A 200 14.10 9.35 -5.51
CA PRO A 200 14.37 7.91 -5.55
C PRO A 200 14.63 7.41 -6.98
N ALA A 201 13.84 7.87 -7.94
CA ALA A 201 14.03 7.55 -9.36
C ALA A 201 15.37 8.04 -9.92
N GLU A 202 15.83 9.22 -9.51
CA GLU A 202 17.12 9.78 -9.95
C GLU A 202 18.30 8.99 -9.40
N VAL A 203 18.22 8.61 -8.12
CA VAL A 203 19.25 7.81 -7.45
C VAL A 203 19.35 6.42 -8.08
N VAL A 204 18.22 5.78 -8.37
CA VAL A 204 18.16 4.48 -9.07
C VAL A 204 18.72 4.62 -10.49
N ASP A 205 18.26 5.60 -11.26
CA ASP A 205 18.71 5.80 -12.64
C ASP A 205 20.22 6.04 -12.72
N ARG A 206 20.77 6.84 -11.80
CA ARG A 206 22.21 7.13 -11.73
C ARG A 206 23.04 5.87 -11.56
N VAL A 207 22.62 4.94 -10.69
CA VAL A 207 23.37 3.71 -10.41
C VAL A 207 23.22 2.73 -11.58
N LEU A 208 22.01 2.57 -12.11
CA LEU A 208 21.74 1.64 -13.20
C LEU A 208 22.30 2.10 -14.56
N ALA A 209 22.54 3.41 -14.75
CA ALA A 209 23.19 3.93 -15.94
C ALA A 209 24.59 3.35 -16.19
N GLY A 210 25.30 2.91 -15.15
CA GLY A 210 26.61 2.25 -15.28
C GLY A 210 26.52 0.76 -15.64
N LEU A 211 25.32 0.18 -15.68
CA LEU A 211 25.06 -1.24 -15.90
C LEU A 211 24.31 -1.52 -17.23
N ALA A 212 23.80 -0.46 -17.87
CA ALA A 212 22.97 -0.51 -19.07
C ALA A 212 23.76 -0.26 -20.35
#